data_AF-A0A9P5V7I1-F1
#
_entry.id   AF-A0A9P5V7I1-F1
#
_cell.length_a   1.000
_cell.length_b   1.000
_cell.length_c   1.000
_cell.angle_alpha   90.00
_cell.angle_beta   90.00
_cell.angle_gamma   90.00
#
_symmetry.space_group_name_H-M   'P 1'
#
loop_
_entity.id
_entity.type
_entity.pdbx_description
1 polymer ?
#
loop_
_entity_poly.entity_id
_entity_poly.type
_entity_poly.pdbx_seq_one_letter_code
_entity_poly.pdbx_strand_id
1 'polypeptide(L)'
;MEEKKKASAIVNDPKKVFGRSPDQHILNVVKESCQEAFNLPSFNTTLQTIKSHFFDRNYDAVFQNPEHLPVYSARYAPSRALCYYHLFMEHPVLMKTLEGPSTILCIGSGAGSELVGISAAMVHANPAVKVKKAKKVATKTVKDEAEEMAKHDTKDTNGATDDTTATTTLGMETLTVSTESTQNPASPTTASETTPAPAAPETKTKTKKAKVNKHKVTIVMQDYVDWSPILRPMEAVVRSRMLLGPERLQCETEVGNVLDLSDGLLERVAKADLITFMFVLNELFQDKKRTMLLVAKIVAAMPSGAHMLVVDSAGSFSNLKVGERTYMVYMLLDHLKSLEIVYQDDATWYRCPPSLTYPLKLENMRHFVRIYKKL
;
A
#
# COMPACT_ATOMS: atom_id res chain seq x y z
N MET A 1 41.31 12.69 -24.68
CA MET A 1 41.11 11.36 -24.08
C MET A 1 40.12 11.58 -22.93
N GLU A 2 38.83 11.56 -23.25
CA GLU A 2 37.76 11.94 -22.32
C GLU A 2 37.36 10.70 -21.50
N GLU A 3 37.56 10.76 -20.19
CA GLU A 3 37.17 9.69 -19.27
C GLU A 3 35.67 9.46 -19.34
N LYS A 4 35.29 8.32 -19.94
CA LYS A 4 33.98 7.70 -19.73
C LYS A 4 33.82 7.42 -18.24
N LYS A 5 33.20 8.34 -17.52
CA LYS A 5 32.70 8.12 -16.16
C LYS A 5 31.67 6.99 -16.23
N LYS A 6 32.12 5.75 -15.99
CA LYS A 6 31.23 4.60 -15.81
C LYS A 6 30.19 5.02 -14.78
N ALA A 7 28.92 4.97 -15.14
CA ALA A 7 27.82 5.12 -14.18
C ALA A 7 28.03 4.02 -13.12
N SER A 8 28.61 4.42 -11.99
CA SER A 8 28.73 3.58 -10.81
C SER A 8 27.31 3.15 -10.46
N ALA A 9 27.08 1.84 -10.35
CA ALA A 9 25.84 1.36 -9.78
C ALA A 9 25.66 2.06 -8.43
N ILE A 10 24.58 2.81 -8.26
CA ILE A 10 24.25 3.48 -7.00
C ILE A 10 23.75 2.37 -6.06
N VAL A 11 24.73 1.72 -5.45
CA VAL A 11 24.58 0.69 -4.42
C VAL A 11 24.56 1.47 -3.11
N ASN A 12 23.35 1.77 -2.62
CA ASN A 12 23.21 2.31 -1.28
C ASN A 12 23.54 1.18 -0.30
N ASP A 13 24.62 1.34 0.47
CA ASP A 13 24.87 0.50 1.64
C ASP A 13 23.86 0.92 2.71
N PRO A 14 22.92 0.05 3.13
CA PRO A 14 21.90 0.43 4.11
C PRO A 14 22.49 0.97 5.41
N LYS A 15 23.68 0.50 5.81
CA LYS A 15 24.36 1.02 7.02
C LYS A 15 24.81 2.47 6.87
N LYS A 16 25.17 2.89 5.65
CA LYS A 16 25.54 4.30 5.38
C LYS A 16 24.33 5.22 5.34
N VAL A 17 23.18 4.70 4.90
CA VAL A 17 21.93 5.46 4.82
C VAL A 17 21.26 5.55 6.20
N PHE A 18 21.01 4.40 6.83
CA PHE A 18 20.22 4.31 8.05
C PHE A 18 21.04 4.40 9.34
N GLY A 19 22.36 4.25 9.26
CA GLY A 19 23.20 4.13 10.43
C GLY A 19 22.84 2.88 11.24
N ARG A 20 22.43 3.08 12.50
CA ARG A 20 22.13 1.99 13.44
C ARG A 20 20.67 1.53 13.44
N SER A 21 19.73 2.34 12.94
CA SER A 21 18.29 2.05 13.05
C SER A 21 17.55 2.55 11.80
N PRO A 22 17.18 1.65 10.88
CA PRO A 22 16.27 1.95 9.77
C PRO A 22 14.94 2.55 10.27
N ASP A 23 14.37 1.96 11.32
CA ASP A 23 13.11 2.40 11.90
C ASP A 23 13.14 3.87 12.35
N GLN A 24 14.15 4.25 13.15
CA GLN A 24 14.27 5.65 13.58
C GLN A 24 14.54 6.57 12.39
N HIS A 25 15.26 6.11 11.37
CA HIS A 25 15.48 6.88 10.16
C HIS A 25 14.17 7.13 9.38
N ILE A 26 13.31 6.12 9.24
CA ILE A 26 11.96 6.23 8.65
C ILE A 26 11.14 7.27 9.41
N LEU A 27 11.13 7.22 10.74
CA LEU A 27 10.43 8.20 11.56
C LEU A 27 10.98 9.62 11.39
N ASN A 28 12.30 9.76 11.26
CA ASN A 28 12.93 11.06 11.02
C ASN A 28 12.56 11.64 9.65
N VAL A 29 12.41 10.81 8.62
CA VAL A 29 11.93 11.23 7.29
C VAL A 29 10.52 11.81 7.41
N VAL A 30 9.58 11.09 8.03
CA VAL A 30 8.20 11.57 8.20
C VAL A 30 8.15 12.82 9.08
N LYS A 31 8.94 12.87 10.16
CA LYS A 31 9.02 14.03 11.04
C LYS A 31 9.46 15.29 10.29
N GLU A 32 10.53 15.18 9.49
CA GLU A 32 11.05 16.32 8.73
C GLU A 32 10.07 16.76 7.64
N SER A 33 9.48 15.81 6.90
CA SER A 33 8.50 16.16 5.86
C SER A 33 7.23 16.81 6.41
N CYS A 34 6.87 16.51 7.66
CA CYS A 34 5.70 17.06 8.33
C CYS A 34 6.04 18.21 9.31
N GLN A 35 7.26 18.77 9.24
CA GLN A 35 7.70 19.79 10.21
C GLN A 35 6.81 21.04 10.20
N GLU A 36 6.33 21.45 9.03
CA GLU A 36 5.37 22.57 8.91
C GLU A 36 4.06 22.26 9.62
N ALA A 37 3.55 21.03 9.50
CA ALA A 37 2.34 20.59 10.20
C ALA A 37 2.52 20.71 11.72
N PHE A 38 3.63 20.20 12.27
CA PHE A 38 3.90 20.28 13.71
C PHE A 38 4.01 21.71 14.24
N ASN A 39 4.32 22.69 13.38
CA ASN A 39 4.44 24.09 13.74
C ASN A 39 3.10 24.85 13.65
N LEU A 40 2.02 24.23 13.16
CA LEU A 40 0.71 24.85 13.08
C LEU A 40 0.16 25.14 14.49
N PRO A 41 -0.26 26.38 14.80
CA PRO A 41 -0.93 26.68 16.06
C PRO A 41 -2.20 25.85 16.28
N SER A 42 -2.89 25.50 15.19
CA SER A 42 -4.11 24.68 15.18
C SER A 42 -3.85 23.17 15.22
N PHE A 43 -2.59 22.70 15.26
CA PHE A 43 -2.27 21.27 15.12
C PHE A 43 -3.10 20.37 16.05
N ASN A 44 -3.13 20.71 17.35
CA ASN A 44 -3.83 19.90 18.34
C ASN A 44 -5.35 19.96 18.16
N THR A 45 -5.92 21.13 17.86
CA THR A 45 -7.36 21.27 17.63
C THR A 45 -7.79 20.51 16.38
N THR A 46 -7.04 20.66 15.28
CA THR A 46 -7.27 19.92 14.04
C THR A 46 -7.15 18.41 14.24
N LEU A 47 -6.14 17.96 14.99
CA LEU A 47 -5.98 16.54 15.32
C LEU A 47 -7.16 15.98 16.12
N GLN A 48 -7.74 16.75 17.04
CA GLN A 48 -8.94 16.31 17.76
C GLN A 48 -10.17 16.27 16.86
N THR A 49 -10.33 17.25 15.96
CA THR A 49 -11.40 17.23 14.93
C THR A 49 -11.31 15.98 14.05
N ILE A 50 -10.11 15.65 13.55
CA ILE A 50 -9.87 14.43 12.76
C ILE A 50 -10.27 13.17 13.54
N LYS A 51 -9.90 13.08 14.84
CA LYS A 51 -10.28 11.94 15.68
C LYS A 51 -11.80 11.83 15.87
N SER A 52 -12.50 12.96 16.01
CA SER A 52 -13.97 12.97 16.10
C SER A 52 -14.59 12.41 14.83
N HIS A 53 -14.13 12.86 13.65
CA HIS A 53 -14.63 12.35 12.38
C HIS A 53 -14.41 10.83 12.21
N PHE A 54 -13.27 10.30 12.66
CA PHE A 54 -13.05 8.84 12.67
C PHE A 54 -13.99 8.10 13.63
N PHE A 55 -14.25 8.67 14.81
CA PHE A 55 -15.21 8.11 15.75
C PHE A 55 -16.62 8.05 15.15
N ASP A 56 -17.03 9.10 14.44
CA ASP A 56 -18.32 9.22 13.76
C ASP A 56 -18.37 8.47 12.42
N ARG A 57 -17.27 7.85 11.99
CA ARG A 57 -17.09 7.19 10.68
C ARG A 57 -17.35 8.12 9.47
N ASN A 58 -17.13 9.42 9.65
CA ASN A 58 -17.24 10.42 8.61
C ASN A 58 -15.87 10.66 7.94
N TYR A 59 -15.45 9.70 7.12
CA TYR A 59 -14.16 9.74 6.43
C TYR A 59 -14.04 10.92 5.47
N ASP A 60 -15.12 11.27 4.78
CA ASP A 60 -15.15 12.41 3.85
C ASP A 60 -14.81 13.73 4.53
N ALA A 61 -15.33 13.98 5.74
CA ALA A 61 -14.98 15.18 6.50
C ALA A 61 -13.50 15.24 6.92
N VAL A 62 -12.82 14.08 7.04
CA VAL A 62 -11.37 14.06 7.27
C VAL A 62 -10.63 14.53 6.04
N PHE A 63 -10.95 13.99 4.86
CA PHE A 63 -10.08 14.13 3.69
C PHE A 63 -10.50 15.23 2.71
N GLN A 64 -11.75 15.70 2.76
CA GLN A 64 -12.20 16.82 1.92
C GLN A 64 -11.77 18.19 2.47
N ASN A 65 -11.32 18.29 3.73
CA ASN A 65 -10.73 19.50 4.26
C ASN A 65 -9.19 19.48 4.08
N PRO A 66 -8.61 20.32 3.21
CA PRO A 66 -7.17 20.33 2.97
C PRO A 66 -6.33 20.62 4.22
N GLU A 67 -6.87 21.36 5.21
CA GLU A 67 -6.16 21.66 6.45
C GLU A 67 -5.94 20.42 7.33
N HIS A 68 -6.76 19.37 7.15
CA HIS A 68 -6.63 18.13 7.90
C HIS A 68 -5.47 17.27 7.39
N LEU A 69 -5.19 17.30 6.08
CA LEU A 69 -4.23 16.40 5.41
C LEU A 69 -2.81 16.43 6.02
N PRO A 70 -2.16 17.60 6.25
CA PRO A 70 -0.83 17.63 6.86
C PRO A 70 -0.82 17.09 8.29
N VAL A 71 -1.87 17.38 9.07
CA VAL A 71 -2.02 16.89 10.46
C VAL A 71 -2.29 15.38 10.48
N TYR A 72 -3.10 14.88 9.54
CA TYR A 72 -3.38 13.47 9.36
C TYR A 72 -2.09 12.71 9.02
N SER A 73 -1.34 13.16 8.02
CA SER A 73 -0.08 12.52 7.60
C SER A 73 0.92 12.49 8.77
N ALA A 74 1.12 13.61 9.47
CA ALA A 74 2.00 13.69 10.65
C ALA A 74 1.59 12.70 11.76
N ARG A 75 0.29 12.44 11.93
CA ARG A 75 -0.24 11.57 12.98
C ARG A 75 -0.19 10.09 12.64
N TYR A 76 -0.60 9.72 11.43
CA TYR A 76 -0.94 8.34 11.08
C TYR A 76 0.04 7.70 10.11
N ALA A 77 0.79 8.48 9.31
CA ALA A 77 1.76 7.93 8.39
C ALA A 77 2.96 7.21 9.05
N PRO A 78 3.51 7.64 10.21
CA PRO A 78 4.75 7.07 10.76
C PRO A 78 4.65 5.57 11.09
N SER A 79 3.63 5.16 11.84
CA SER A 79 3.43 3.75 12.21
C SER A 79 3.16 2.89 10.99
N ARG A 80 2.37 3.39 10.03
CA ARG A 80 2.06 2.71 8.76
C ARG A 80 3.32 2.53 7.91
N ALA A 81 4.13 3.58 7.73
CA ALA A 81 5.39 3.51 7.00
C ALA A 81 6.34 2.44 7.58
N LEU A 82 6.44 2.36 8.92
CA LEU A 82 7.24 1.32 9.58
C LEU A 82 6.70 -0.09 9.33
N CYS A 83 5.38 -0.29 9.44
CA CYS A 83 4.76 -1.58 9.14
C CYS A 83 4.97 -1.99 7.69
N TYR A 84 4.79 -1.06 6.75
CA TYR A 84 4.92 -1.32 5.32
C TYR A 84 6.37 -1.64 4.96
N TYR A 85 7.33 -0.92 5.54
CA TYR A 85 8.75 -1.26 5.43
C TYR A 85 9.03 -2.70 5.87
N HIS A 86 8.55 -3.11 7.05
CA HIS A 86 8.76 -4.46 7.55
C HIS A 86 8.08 -5.54 6.71
N LEU A 87 6.86 -5.30 6.22
CA LEU A 87 6.19 -6.20 5.28
C LEU A 87 7.04 -6.48 4.04
N PHE A 88 7.63 -5.44 3.43
CA PHE A 88 8.53 -5.62 2.28
C PHE A 88 9.82 -6.35 2.66
N MET A 89 10.37 -6.12 3.85
CA MET A 89 11.58 -6.78 4.34
C MET A 89 11.36 -8.26 4.68
N GLU A 90 10.18 -8.63 5.18
CA GLU A 90 9.85 -9.97 5.67
C GLU A 90 9.35 -10.90 4.56
N HIS A 91 8.74 -10.35 3.50
CA HIS A 91 8.19 -11.14 2.41
C HIS A 91 9.10 -11.11 1.17
N PRO A 92 9.76 -12.23 0.81
CA PRO A 92 10.70 -12.27 -0.31
C PRO A 92 10.09 -11.85 -1.64
N VAL A 93 8.80 -12.10 -1.85
CA VAL A 93 8.11 -11.73 -3.10
C VAL A 93 7.96 -10.21 -3.25
N LEU A 94 7.74 -9.50 -2.14
CA LEU A 94 7.67 -8.03 -2.13
C LEU A 94 9.06 -7.41 -2.29
N MET A 95 10.05 -7.93 -1.56
CA MET A 95 11.45 -7.51 -1.72
C MET A 95 11.93 -7.73 -3.16
N LYS A 96 11.53 -8.83 -3.80
CA LYS A 96 11.92 -9.16 -5.18
C LYS A 96 11.45 -8.10 -6.17
N THR A 97 10.25 -7.53 -5.97
CA THR A 97 9.72 -6.44 -6.78
C THR A 97 10.63 -5.20 -6.75
N LEU A 98 11.38 -4.99 -5.67
CA LEU A 98 12.25 -3.82 -5.50
C LEU A 98 13.67 -4.01 -6.08
N GLU A 99 14.08 -5.25 -6.39
CA GLU A 99 15.45 -5.54 -6.88
C GLU A 99 15.67 -5.18 -8.37
N GLY A 100 14.59 -5.10 -9.14
CA GLY A 100 14.60 -4.87 -10.58
C GLY A 100 13.83 -3.62 -11.01
N PRO A 101 13.65 -3.38 -12.32
CA PRO A 101 12.71 -2.40 -12.80
C PRO A 101 11.30 -2.89 -12.48
N SER A 102 10.51 -2.06 -11.82
CA SER A 102 9.14 -2.41 -11.47
C SER A 102 8.24 -1.19 -11.38
N THR A 103 6.94 -1.40 -11.58
CA THR A 103 5.90 -0.42 -11.32
C THR A 103 5.00 -0.93 -10.19
N ILE A 104 4.87 -0.13 -9.14
CA ILE A 104 4.00 -0.39 -8.00
C ILE A 104 2.86 0.62 -8.05
N LEU A 105 1.62 0.14 -8.19
CA LEU A 105 0.42 0.96 -8.13
C LEU A 105 -0.17 0.90 -6.72
N CYS A 106 -0.14 2.02 -6.01
CA CYS A 106 -0.58 2.14 -4.63
C CYS A 106 -1.95 2.82 -4.54
N ILE A 107 -3.00 2.03 -4.28
CA ILE A 107 -4.39 2.51 -4.20
C ILE A 107 -4.67 3.06 -2.80
N GLY A 108 -5.16 4.30 -2.70
CA GLY A 108 -5.41 4.98 -1.43
C GLY A 108 -4.14 5.42 -0.69
N SER A 109 -3.09 5.72 -1.46
CA SER A 109 -1.74 5.94 -0.92
C SER A 109 -1.46 7.38 -0.48
N GLY A 110 -2.46 8.25 -0.43
CA GLY A 110 -2.28 9.69 -0.37
C GLY A 110 -1.45 10.22 0.80
N ALA A 111 -1.55 9.60 1.98
CA ALA A 111 -0.90 10.10 3.20
C ALA A 111 0.64 9.90 3.25
N GLY A 112 1.24 9.21 2.26
CA GLY A 112 2.69 9.06 2.10
C GLY A 112 3.35 7.89 2.84
N SER A 113 2.56 7.03 3.50
CA SER A 113 3.09 5.87 4.23
C SER A 113 3.77 4.86 3.31
N GLU A 114 3.16 4.56 2.16
CA GLU A 114 3.72 3.63 1.17
C GLU A 114 4.96 4.21 0.50
N LEU A 115 4.93 5.50 0.13
CA LEU A 115 6.10 6.20 -0.39
C LEU A 115 7.32 6.01 0.53
N VAL A 116 7.17 6.29 1.83
CA VAL A 116 8.28 6.21 2.79
C VAL A 116 8.67 4.75 3.06
N GLY A 117 7.70 3.88 3.34
CA GLY A 117 7.97 2.48 3.70
C GLY A 117 8.61 1.67 2.57
N ILE A 118 8.08 1.79 1.35
CA ILE A 118 8.62 1.12 0.15
C ILE A 118 10.00 1.69 -0.18
N SER A 119 10.17 3.01 -0.15
CA SER A 119 11.48 3.63 -0.43
C SER A 119 12.54 3.18 0.59
N ALA A 120 12.18 3.02 1.86
CA ALA A 120 13.10 2.49 2.86
C ALA A 120 13.50 1.04 2.53
N ALA A 121 12.56 0.19 2.12
CA ALA A 121 12.85 -1.18 1.70
C ALA A 121 13.73 -1.21 0.42
N MET A 122 13.54 -0.28 -0.51
CA MET A 122 14.35 -0.16 -1.74
C MET A 122 15.85 0.05 -1.45
N VAL A 123 16.20 0.66 -0.32
CA VAL A 123 17.61 0.80 0.10
C VAL A 123 18.25 -0.57 0.35
N HIS A 124 17.48 -1.54 0.84
CA HIS A 124 17.94 -2.93 1.03
C HIS A 124 17.89 -3.77 -0.24
N ALA A 125 17.01 -3.42 -1.18
CA ALA A 125 16.82 -4.11 -2.46
C ALA A 125 17.98 -3.85 -3.43
N ASN A 126 19.15 -4.37 -3.07
CA ASN A 126 20.39 -4.14 -3.80
C ASN A 126 20.75 -5.38 -4.63
N PRO A 127 20.88 -5.28 -5.97
CA PRO A 127 21.13 -6.42 -6.85
C PRO A 127 22.44 -7.17 -6.57
N ALA A 128 23.35 -6.55 -5.81
CA ALA A 128 24.71 -7.04 -5.57
C ALA A 128 24.86 -7.94 -4.34
N VAL A 129 23.86 -8.04 -3.45
CA VAL A 129 23.96 -8.90 -2.26
C VAL A 129 23.35 -10.26 -2.56
N LYS A 130 24.12 -11.12 -3.24
CA LYS A 130 23.86 -12.57 -3.19
C LYS A 130 24.01 -13.01 -1.74
N VAL A 131 22.89 -13.13 -1.02
CA VAL A 131 22.86 -13.74 0.31
C VAL A 131 23.48 -15.14 0.19
N LYS A 132 24.64 -15.34 0.84
CA LYS A 132 25.17 -16.69 1.07
C LYS A 132 24.12 -17.43 1.88
N LYS A 133 23.54 -18.50 1.31
CA LYS A 133 22.57 -19.38 1.96
C LYS A 133 22.99 -19.62 3.41
N ALA A 134 22.14 -19.22 4.36
CA ALA A 134 22.32 -19.57 5.76
C ALA A 134 22.37 -21.11 5.87
N LYS A 135 23.45 -21.62 6.45
CA LYS A 135 23.64 -23.03 6.73
C LYS A 135 22.57 -23.43 7.74
N LYS A 136 21.69 -24.36 7.35
CA LYS A 136 20.67 -24.96 8.21
C LYS A 136 21.37 -25.54 9.45
N VAL A 137 21.29 -24.86 10.59
CA VAL A 137 21.72 -25.42 11.86
C VAL A 137 20.61 -26.39 12.28
N ALA A 138 20.96 -27.67 12.34
CA ALA A 138 20.09 -28.72 12.80
C ALA A 138 19.77 -28.51 14.28
N THR A 139 18.48 -28.37 14.61
CA THR A 139 17.99 -28.38 15.98
C THR A 139 18.16 -29.80 16.52
N LYS A 140 19.01 -29.95 17.52
CA LYS A 140 19.19 -31.18 18.29
C LYS A 140 18.16 -31.18 19.40
N THR A 141 17.26 -32.16 19.38
CA THR A 141 16.28 -32.47 20.41
C THR A 141 16.98 -32.77 21.73
N VAL A 142 16.53 -32.17 22.84
CA VAL A 142 16.67 -32.75 24.18
C VAL A 142 15.37 -32.49 24.94
N LYS A 143 14.72 -33.61 25.26
CA LYS A 143 13.64 -33.79 26.22
C LYS A 143 14.24 -33.74 27.64
N ASP A 144 13.35 -33.52 28.60
CA ASP A 144 13.51 -33.74 30.05
C ASP A 144 14.08 -32.55 30.83
N GLU A 145 13.17 -31.83 31.49
CA GLU A 145 13.13 -31.69 32.96
C GLU A 145 11.94 -30.79 33.33
N ALA A 146 10.83 -31.46 33.67
CA ALA A 146 9.77 -30.89 34.47
C ALA A 146 9.90 -31.52 35.86
N GLU A 147 10.19 -30.72 36.88
CA GLU A 147 9.80 -30.87 38.29
C GLU A 147 10.69 -29.97 39.17
N GLU A 148 10.22 -28.77 39.51
CA GLU A 148 10.26 -28.32 40.91
C GLU A 148 9.38 -27.09 41.17
N MET A 149 8.52 -27.26 42.18
CA MET A 149 7.93 -26.23 43.05
C MET A 149 6.74 -25.39 42.53
N ALA A 150 5.57 -26.02 42.61
CA ALA A 150 4.34 -25.34 43.01
C ALA A 150 4.36 -25.04 44.53
N LYS A 151 3.97 -23.81 44.94
CA LYS A 151 3.01 -23.55 46.04
C LYS A 151 2.70 -22.07 46.24
N HIS A 152 1.41 -21.83 46.52
CA HIS A 152 0.69 -20.60 46.95
C HIS A 152 0.51 -19.48 45.91
N ASP A 153 -0.70 -18.94 45.67
CA ASP A 153 -2.06 -19.29 46.12
C ASP A 153 -3.08 -18.60 45.19
N THR A 154 -4.28 -19.18 45.19
CA THR A 154 -5.62 -18.78 44.69
C THR A 154 -5.93 -17.27 44.66
N LYS A 155 -6.85 -16.70 43.85
CA LYS A 155 -8.21 -17.04 43.37
C LYS A 155 -8.55 -15.93 42.33
N ASP A 156 -9.24 -16.14 41.22
CA ASP A 156 -10.70 -16.21 41.14
C ASP A 156 -11.15 -16.62 39.72
N THR A 157 -12.27 -17.33 39.71
CA THR A 157 -12.93 -18.01 38.60
C THR A 157 -14.01 -17.16 37.92
N ASN A 158 -14.18 -17.37 36.61
CA ASN A 158 -15.43 -17.57 35.84
C ASN A 158 -15.11 -17.22 34.37
N GLY A 159 -15.31 -18.06 33.36
CA GLY A 159 -16.20 -19.20 33.19
C GLY A 159 -17.05 -18.94 31.95
N ALA A 160 -16.75 -19.61 30.83
CA ALA A 160 -17.70 -20.05 29.80
C ALA A 160 -16.94 -20.73 28.63
N THR A 161 -17.28 -22.00 28.45
CA THR A 161 -17.07 -22.89 27.30
C THR A 161 -17.93 -22.40 26.10
N ASP A 162 -17.87 -22.88 24.86
CA ASP A 162 -17.53 -24.20 24.30
C ASP A 162 -17.28 -24.08 22.77
N ASP A 163 -16.56 -25.08 22.26
CA ASP A 163 -16.60 -25.76 20.95
C ASP A 163 -17.62 -25.30 19.89
N THR A 164 -17.38 -25.31 18.57
CA THR A 164 -17.07 -26.50 17.76
C THR A 164 -16.73 -26.11 16.30
N THR A 165 -15.88 -26.92 15.66
CA THR A 165 -15.62 -26.99 14.22
C THR A 165 -16.81 -27.51 13.39
N ALA A 166 -17.03 -26.95 12.20
CA ALA A 166 -17.70 -27.67 11.10
C ALA A 166 -17.28 -27.14 9.72
N THR A 167 -16.74 -28.06 8.92
CA THR A 167 -16.37 -27.93 7.52
C THR A 167 -17.61 -28.11 6.64
N THR A 168 -17.93 -27.18 5.74
CA THR A 168 -18.86 -27.48 4.63
C THR A 168 -18.54 -26.64 3.38
N THR A 169 -18.12 -27.35 2.34
CA THR A 169 -17.97 -26.93 0.94
C THR A 169 -19.34 -26.58 0.33
N LEU A 170 -19.40 -25.61 -0.60
CA LEU A 170 -20.37 -25.42 -1.72
C LEU A 170 -20.05 -24.03 -2.32
N GLY A 171 -19.82 -23.82 -3.63
CA GLY A 171 -20.59 -24.25 -4.79
C GLY A 171 -21.54 -23.12 -5.20
N MET A 172 -21.09 -22.13 -5.98
CA MET A 172 -21.97 -21.09 -6.54
C MET A 172 -21.70 -20.84 -8.03
N GLU A 173 -22.78 -21.01 -8.78
CA GLU A 173 -22.92 -20.90 -10.22
C GLU A 173 -22.99 -19.44 -10.69
N THR A 174 -22.62 -19.26 -11.94
CA THR A 174 -22.60 -18.06 -12.78
C THR A 174 -23.97 -17.43 -13.00
N LEU A 175 -24.04 -16.09 -12.86
CA LEU A 175 -25.19 -15.28 -13.26
C LEU A 175 -24.79 -14.34 -14.40
N THR A 176 -25.30 -14.66 -15.59
CA THR A 176 -25.38 -13.79 -16.77
C THR A 176 -26.62 -12.92 -16.69
N VAL A 177 -26.51 -11.63 -17.02
CA VAL A 177 -27.68 -10.74 -17.21
C VAL A 177 -27.62 -10.09 -18.58
N SER A 178 -28.70 -10.28 -19.31
CA SER A 178 -29.01 -9.80 -20.65
C SER A 178 -29.38 -8.31 -20.66
N THR A 179 -29.14 -7.71 -21.81
CA THR A 179 -29.46 -6.34 -22.23
C THR A 179 -30.95 -6.14 -22.48
N GLU A 180 -31.49 -4.98 -22.11
CA GLU A 180 -32.66 -4.41 -22.78
C GLU A 180 -32.64 -2.88 -22.77
N SER A 181 -33.12 -2.33 -23.88
CA SER A 181 -33.05 -0.95 -24.36
C SER A 181 -34.34 -0.18 -24.12
N THR A 182 -34.26 1.11 -23.80
CA THR A 182 -35.37 2.06 -24.03
C THR A 182 -34.87 3.45 -24.43
N GLN A 183 -35.64 4.06 -25.34
CA GLN A 183 -35.38 5.24 -26.17
C GLN A 183 -35.60 6.60 -25.47
N ASN A 184 -35.05 7.64 -26.13
CA ASN A 184 -35.05 9.09 -25.84
C ASN A 184 -36.44 9.77 -25.78
N PRO A 185 -36.51 11.08 -25.43
CA PRO A 185 -36.48 12.13 -26.48
C PRO A 185 -35.58 13.36 -26.19
N ALA A 186 -35.21 14.04 -27.29
CA ALA A 186 -34.27 15.18 -27.45
C ALA A 186 -34.85 16.56 -27.04
N SER A 187 -34.05 17.61 -26.80
CA SER A 187 -33.54 18.61 -27.77
C SER A 187 -32.93 19.83 -27.00
N PRO A 188 -32.46 20.94 -27.62
CA PRO A 188 -31.43 21.11 -28.67
C PRO A 188 -30.40 22.23 -28.31
N THR A 189 -29.15 22.24 -28.82
CA THR A 189 -28.37 23.50 -28.96
C THR A 189 -27.26 23.41 -30.02
N THR A 190 -27.48 24.14 -31.11
CA THR A 190 -26.57 24.95 -31.96
C THR A 190 -25.19 24.43 -32.39
N ALA A 191 -25.04 24.26 -33.71
CA ALA A 191 -23.78 24.10 -34.42
C ALA A 191 -23.12 25.46 -34.72
N SER A 192 -21.78 25.50 -34.66
CA SER A 192 -20.98 26.54 -35.31
C SER A 192 -19.76 25.87 -35.94
N GLU A 193 -19.64 26.04 -37.26
CA GLU A 193 -18.57 25.55 -38.11
C GLU A 193 -17.27 26.33 -37.88
N THR A 194 -16.14 25.63 -37.84
CA THR A 194 -14.83 26.22 -38.17
C THR A 194 -13.97 25.21 -38.93
N THR A 195 -13.48 25.65 -40.09
CA THR A 195 -12.65 24.95 -41.07
C THR A 195 -11.21 24.74 -40.55
N PRO A 196 -10.52 23.63 -40.85
CA PRO A 196 -9.14 23.42 -40.42
C PRO A 196 -8.11 24.03 -41.39
N ALA A 197 -7.10 24.70 -40.82
CA ALA A 197 -5.91 25.22 -41.50
C ALA A 197 -4.82 24.12 -41.66
N PRO A 198 -3.91 24.22 -42.65
CA PRO A 198 -3.05 23.11 -43.08
C PRO A 198 -1.81 22.87 -42.20
N ALA A 199 -1.41 21.59 -42.14
CA ALA A 199 -0.30 21.07 -41.35
C ALA A 199 1.09 21.52 -41.83
N ALA A 200 1.97 21.85 -40.87
CA ALA A 200 3.39 22.09 -41.07
C ALA A 200 4.20 20.77 -41.04
N PRO A 201 5.36 20.67 -41.71
CA PRO A 201 6.05 19.41 -41.94
C PRO A 201 6.80 18.89 -40.70
N GLU A 202 6.56 17.61 -40.39
CA GLU A 202 7.21 16.88 -39.30
C GLU A 202 8.71 16.62 -39.58
N THR A 203 9.56 17.20 -38.75
CA THR A 203 11.00 16.92 -38.75
C THR A 203 11.27 15.61 -37.99
N LYS A 204 11.71 14.57 -38.70
CA LYS A 204 12.05 13.25 -38.13
C LYS A 204 13.26 13.34 -37.21
N THR A 205 13.02 13.58 -35.93
CA THR A 205 14.05 13.49 -34.89
C THR A 205 14.21 12.01 -34.51
N LYS A 206 15.38 11.43 -34.81
CA LYS A 206 15.73 10.06 -34.40
C LYS A 206 15.88 10.01 -32.88
N THR A 207 14.82 9.64 -32.17
CA THR A 207 14.85 9.39 -30.72
C THR A 207 15.71 8.17 -30.43
N LYS A 208 16.91 8.36 -29.89
CA LYS A 208 17.71 7.26 -29.34
C LYS A 208 16.89 6.60 -28.24
N LYS A 209 16.53 5.31 -28.40
CA LYS A 209 15.87 4.53 -27.34
C LYS A 209 16.70 4.65 -26.07
N ALA A 210 16.13 5.28 -25.04
CA ALA A 210 16.78 5.45 -23.75
C ALA A 210 17.15 4.07 -23.20
N LYS A 211 18.39 3.93 -22.71
CA LYS A 211 18.86 2.69 -22.11
C LYS A 211 18.02 2.41 -20.86
N VAL A 212 17.24 1.32 -20.88
CA VAL A 212 16.37 0.93 -19.75
C VAL A 212 17.23 0.79 -18.50
N ASN A 213 16.90 1.54 -17.46
CA ASN A 213 17.57 1.43 -16.17
C ASN A 213 17.11 0.13 -15.50
N LYS A 214 18.07 -0.73 -15.15
CA LYS A 214 17.81 -2.07 -14.63
C LYS A 214 17.34 -2.11 -13.17
N HIS A 215 17.29 -0.97 -12.47
CA HIS A 215 17.01 -0.92 -11.02
C HIS A 215 16.05 0.22 -10.62
N LYS A 216 15.26 0.70 -11.58
CA LYS A 216 14.34 1.81 -11.38
C LYS A 216 12.98 1.29 -10.92
N VAL A 217 12.56 1.65 -9.72
CA VAL A 217 11.20 1.40 -9.23
C VAL A 217 10.36 2.66 -9.45
N THR A 218 9.19 2.48 -10.04
CA THR A 218 8.16 3.52 -10.16
C THR A 218 7.07 3.26 -9.14
N ILE A 219 6.82 4.21 -8.25
CA ILE A 219 5.69 4.19 -7.30
C ILE A 219 4.63 5.16 -7.82
N VAL A 220 3.47 4.62 -8.20
CA VAL A 220 2.30 5.39 -8.61
C VAL A 220 1.36 5.47 -7.42
N MET A 221 1.26 6.65 -6.79
CA MET A 221 0.40 6.90 -5.64
C MET A 221 -0.94 7.44 -6.16
N GLN A 222 -1.97 6.60 -6.06
CA GLN A 222 -3.31 6.95 -6.48
C GLN A 222 -4.16 7.26 -5.25
N ASP A 223 -4.90 8.37 -5.29
CA ASP A 223 -5.89 8.74 -4.27
C ASP A 223 -7.03 9.56 -4.89
N TYR A 224 -8.17 9.66 -4.21
CA TYR A 224 -9.27 10.52 -4.67
C TYR A 224 -9.08 11.99 -4.25
N VAL A 225 -8.21 12.24 -3.27
CA VAL A 225 -7.83 13.58 -2.80
C VAL A 225 -6.48 13.98 -3.39
N ASP A 226 -6.28 15.28 -3.63
CA ASP A 226 -4.97 15.79 -4.04
C ASP A 226 -4.02 15.90 -2.83
N TRP A 227 -3.18 14.90 -2.67
CA TRP A 227 -2.14 14.86 -1.65
C TRP A 227 -0.80 15.47 -2.11
N SER A 228 -0.73 16.08 -3.30
CA SER A 228 0.51 16.68 -3.82
C SER A 228 1.21 17.63 -2.84
N PRO A 229 0.50 18.47 -2.06
CA PRO A 229 1.15 19.36 -1.07
C PRO A 229 1.87 18.59 0.05
N ILE A 230 1.52 17.33 0.30
CA ILE A 230 2.12 16.47 1.33
C ILE A 230 3.18 15.56 0.68
N LEU A 231 2.84 14.93 -0.45
CA LEU A 231 3.68 13.94 -1.11
C LEU A 231 4.94 14.54 -1.72
N ARG A 232 4.88 15.74 -2.32
CA ARG A 232 6.06 16.39 -2.93
C ARG A 232 7.17 16.71 -1.92
N PRO A 233 6.91 17.40 -0.79
CA PRO A 233 7.96 17.63 0.20
C PRO A 233 8.43 16.32 0.84
N MET A 234 7.53 15.35 1.06
CA MET A 234 7.90 14.04 1.60
C MET A 234 8.81 13.26 0.65
N GLU A 235 8.53 13.26 -0.66
CA GLU A 235 9.40 12.68 -1.68
C GLU A 235 10.79 13.33 -1.66
N ALA A 236 10.86 14.66 -1.56
CA ALA A 236 12.15 15.36 -1.50
C ALA A 236 13.00 14.92 -0.31
N VAL A 237 12.38 14.78 0.87
CA VAL A 237 13.05 14.28 2.09
C VAL A 237 13.46 12.82 1.93
N VAL A 238 12.58 11.95 1.39
CA VAL A 238 12.88 10.54 1.10
C VAL A 238 14.12 10.44 0.20
N ARG A 239 14.13 11.16 -0.92
CA ARG A 239 15.25 11.12 -1.88
C ARG A 239 16.56 11.56 -1.25
N SER A 240 16.51 12.65 -0.48
CA SER A 240 17.67 13.22 0.20
C SER A 240 18.21 12.28 1.27
N ARG A 241 17.36 11.83 2.21
CA ARG A 241 17.78 11.02 3.37
C ARG A 241 18.09 9.58 3.01
N MET A 242 17.38 9.00 2.05
CA MET A 242 17.56 7.60 1.62
C MET A 242 18.53 7.43 0.44
N LEU A 243 19.08 8.53 -0.08
CA LEU A 243 20.00 8.59 -1.23
C LEU A 243 19.41 7.93 -2.49
N LEU A 244 18.11 8.14 -2.74
CA LEU A 244 17.39 7.56 -3.88
C LEU A 244 17.23 8.60 -5.00
N GLY A 245 18.15 8.60 -5.96
CA GLY A 245 18.07 9.47 -7.13
C GLY A 245 16.95 9.09 -8.10
N PRO A 246 16.65 9.94 -9.10
CA PRO A 246 15.60 9.71 -10.10
C PRO A 246 15.86 8.47 -10.98
N GLU A 247 17.10 7.98 -11.00
CA GLU A 247 17.48 6.73 -11.64
C GLU A 247 17.07 5.49 -10.82
N ARG A 248 16.85 5.60 -9.50
CA ARG A 248 16.42 4.48 -8.65
C ARG A 248 14.93 4.54 -8.29
N LEU A 249 14.43 5.73 -8.00
CA LEU A 249 13.04 5.96 -7.59
C LEU A 249 12.37 6.95 -8.53
N GLN A 250 11.25 6.58 -9.13
CA GLN A 250 10.31 7.50 -9.77
C GLN A 250 9.01 7.49 -8.99
N CYS A 251 8.46 8.68 -8.76
CA CYS A 251 7.19 8.86 -8.07
C CYS A 251 6.21 9.52 -9.03
N GLU A 252 4.99 9.02 -9.08
CA GLU A 252 3.89 9.59 -9.84
C GLU A 252 2.67 9.68 -8.93
N THR A 253 1.86 10.72 -9.08
CA THR A 253 0.62 10.91 -8.33
C THR A 253 -0.55 10.92 -9.29
N GLU A 254 -1.63 10.22 -8.95
CA GLU A 254 -2.85 10.20 -9.75
C GLU A 254 -4.05 10.52 -8.85
N VAL A 255 -4.76 11.60 -9.20
CA VAL A 255 -5.95 12.03 -8.46
C VAL A 255 -7.20 11.57 -9.20
N GLY A 256 -8.03 10.79 -8.53
CA GLY A 256 -9.29 10.30 -9.08
C GLY A 256 -9.93 9.25 -8.19
N ASN A 257 -11.25 9.08 -8.27
CA ASN A 257 -11.94 8.03 -7.54
C ASN A 257 -11.79 6.69 -8.27
N VAL A 258 -11.15 5.70 -7.64
CA VAL A 258 -10.95 4.37 -8.25
C VAL A 258 -12.26 3.66 -8.62
N LEU A 259 -13.33 3.95 -7.89
CA LEU A 259 -14.64 3.35 -8.16
C LEU A 259 -15.26 3.86 -9.47
N ASP A 260 -14.71 4.90 -10.08
CA ASP A 260 -15.13 5.41 -11.40
C ASP A 260 -14.55 4.60 -12.56
N LEU A 261 -13.53 3.76 -12.30
CA LEU A 261 -12.95 2.82 -13.30
C LEU A 261 -12.49 3.50 -14.58
N SER A 262 -11.78 4.63 -14.45
CA SER A 262 -11.23 5.35 -15.60
C SER A 262 -10.32 4.44 -16.44
N ASP A 263 -10.25 4.69 -17.75
CA ASP A 263 -9.34 3.98 -18.64
C ASP A 263 -7.88 4.15 -18.18
N GLY A 264 -7.54 5.33 -17.67
CA GLY A 264 -6.22 5.62 -17.09
C GLY A 264 -5.86 4.67 -15.95
N LEU A 265 -6.78 4.42 -15.02
CA LEU A 265 -6.56 3.47 -13.92
C LEU A 265 -6.29 2.05 -14.45
N LEU A 266 -7.08 1.57 -15.40
CA LEU A 266 -6.91 0.23 -15.96
C LEU A 266 -5.62 0.11 -16.77
N GLU A 267 -5.19 1.17 -17.46
CA GLU A 267 -3.88 1.23 -18.09
C GLU A 267 -2.73 1.16 -17.08
N ARG A 268 -2.87 1.80 -15.90
CA ARG A 268 -1.88 1.68 -14.81
C ARG A 268 -1.80 0.25 -14.29
N VAL A 269 -2.95 -0.36 -14.05
CA VAL A 269 -3.07 -1.76 -13.59
C VAL A 269 -2.38 -2.71 -14.58
N ALA A 270 -2.62 -2.55 -15.87
CA ALA A 270 -2.02 -3.37 -16.92
C ALA A 270 -0.48 -3.21 -17.05
N LYS A 271 0.10 -2.19 -16.41
CA LYS A 271 1.55 -1.94 -16.38
C LYS A 271 2.19 -2.24 -15.02
N ALA A 272 1.40 -2.57 -14.00
CA ALA A 272 1.88 -2.76 -12.64
C ALA A 272 2.40 -4.19 -12.39
N ASP A 273 3.55 -4.29 -11.74
CA ASP A 273 4.13 -5.54 -11.24
C ASP A 273 3.59 -5.89 -9.84
N LEU A 274 3.22 -4.86 -9.07
CA LEU A 274 2.58 -4.95 -7.76
C LEU A 274 1.48 -3.91 -7.65
N ILE A 275 0.31 -4.32 -7.17
CA ILE A 275 -0.80 -3.44 -6.82
C ILE A 275 -1.04 -3.58 -5.32
N THR A 276 -1.16 -2.47 -4.61
CA THR A 276 -1.36 -2.47 -3.17
C THR A 276 -2.73 -1.88 -2.79
N PHE A 277 -3.37 -2.49 -1.81
CA PHE A 277 -4.53 -1.98 -1.08
C PHE A 277 -4.17 -2.02 0.40
N MET A 278 -3.60 -0.93 0.93
CA MET A 278 -3.10 -0.90 2.30
C MET A 278 -3.89 0.09 3.17
N PHE A 279 -4.82 -0.44 3.96
CA PHE A 279 -5.78 0.30 4.80
C PHE A 279 -6.72 1.22 4.01
N VAL A 280 -7.21 0.72 2.88
CA VAL A 280 -8.19 1.41 2.02
C VAL A 280 -9.38 0.51 1.67
N LEU A 281 -9.22 -0.82 1.76
CA LEU A 281 -10.20 -1.75 1.20
C LEU A 281 -11.50 -1.68 2.01
N ASN A 282 -11.40 -1.62 3.34
CA ASN A 282 -12.51 -1.37 4.24
C ASN A 282 -13.33 -0.10 3.90
N GLU A 283 -12.67 0.98 3.47
CA GLU A 283 -13.31 2.23 3.07
C GLU A 283 -14.05 2.07 1.74
N LEU A 284 -13.42 1.43 0.74
CA LEU A 284 -14.05 1.15 -0.55
C LEU A 284 -15.31 0.30 -0.40
N PHE A 285 -15.27 -0.72 0.46
CA PHE A 285 -16.40 -1.64 0.68
C PHE A 285 -17.63 -1.01 1.35
N GLN A 286 -17.61 0.30 1.69
CA GLN A 286 -18.85 1.05 1.94
C GLN A 286 -19.77 1.03 0.71
N ASP A 287 -19.22 1.04 -0.51
CA ASP A 287 -19.93 0.68 -1.74
C ASP A 287 -19.47 -0.71 -2.23
N LYS A 288 -20.08 -1.74 -1.65
CA LYS A 288 -19.79 -3.14 -1.98
C LYS A 288 -19.94 -3.44 -3.47
N LYS A 289 -20.96 -2.90 -4.15
CA LYS A 289 -21.24 -3.25 -5.55
C LYS A 289 -20.15 -2.69 -6.46
N ARG A 290 -19.82 -1.39 -6.31
CA ARG A 290 -18.76 -0.76 -7.10
C ARG A 290 -17.40 -1.34 -6.77
N THR A 291 -17.14 -1.66 -5.51
CA THR A 291 -15.85 -2.25 -5.11
C THR A 291 -15.64 -3.65 -5.66
N MET A 292 -16.67 -4.51 -5.67
CA MET A 292 -16.57 -5.81 -6.33
C MET A 292 -16.34 -5.69 -7.84
N LEU A 293 -16.96 -4.69 -8.49
CA LEU A 293 -16.70 -4.39 -9.90
C LEU A 293 -15.25 -3.91 -10.10
N LEU A 294 -14.74 -3.03 -9.24
CA LEU A 294 -13.35 -2.59 -9.24
C LEU A 294 -12.37 -3.74 -9.11
N VAL A 295 -12.53 -4.59 -8.10
CA VAL A 295 -11.66 -5.77 -7.89
C VAL A 295 -11.70 -6.68 -9.12
N ALA A 296 -12.89 -6.96 -9.67
CA ALA A 296 -13.01 -7.80 -10.86
C ALA A 296 -12.29 -7.19 -12.08
N LYS A 297 -12.42 -5.87 -12.30
CA LYS A 297 -11.76 -5.16 -13.41
C LYS A 297 -10.25 -5.08 -13.23
N ILE A 298 -9.78 -4.82 -12.02
CA ILE A 298 -8.35 -4.82 -11.70
C ILE A 298 -7.75 -6.21 -11.95
N VAL A 299 -8.34 -7.27 -11.38
CA VAL A 299 -7.84 -8.64 -11.54
C VAL A 299 -7.86 -9.09 -13.01
N ALA A 300 -8.83 -8.63 -13.79
CA ALA A 300 -8.87 -8.90 -15.23
C ALA A 300 -7.77 -8.16 -16.03
N ALA A 301 -7.41 -6.94 -15.63
CA ALA A 301 -6.40 -6.12 -16.29
C ALA A 301 -4.96 -6.41 -15.81
N MET A 302 -4.79 -7.03 -14.64
CA MET A 302 -3.49 -7.41 -14.09
C MET A 302 -2.68 -8.30 -15.06
N PRO A 303 -1.38 -8.02 -15.26
CA PRO A 303 -0.48 -8.94 -15.97
C PRO A 303 -0.39 -10.29 -15.24
N SER A 304 -0.29 -11.40 -16.00
CA SER A 304 0.02 -12.71 -15.41
C SER A 304 1.38 -12.64 -14.70
N GLY A 305 1.43 -13.18 -13.47
CA GLY A 305 2.59 -13.12 -12.59
C GLY A 305 2.73 -11.84 -11.75
N ALA A 306 1.94 -10.79 -12.01
CA ALA A 306 1.88 -9.62 -11.15
C ALA A 306 1.29 -9.96 -9.77
N HIS A 307 1.64 -9.18 -8.76
CA HIS A 307 1.18 -9.40 -7.38
C HIS A 307 0.15 -8.37 -6.95
N MET A 308 -0.71 -8.78 -6.01
CA MET A 308 -1.61 -7.88 -5.30
C MET A 308 -1.38 -8.06 -3.80
N LEU A 309 -1.01 -6.99 -3.11
CA LEU A 309 -0.84 -6.93 -1.66
C LEU A 309 -2.06 -6.25 -1.05
N VAL A 310 -2.76 -6.96 -0.17
CA VAL A 310 -3.87 -6.41 0.61
C VAL A 310 -3.51 -6.47 2.08
N VAL A 311 -3.54 -5.31 2.73
CA VAL A 311 -3.31 -5.16 4.17
C VAL A 311 -4.39 -4.26 4.72
N ASP A 312 -5.16 -4.74 5.68
CA ASP A 312 -6.21 -3.93 6.30
C ASP A 312 -6.45 -4.39 7.75
N SER A 313 -7.30 -3.68 8.48
CA SER A 313 -7.62 -3.96 9.88
C SER A 313 -8.11 -5.41 10.06
N ALA A 314 -7.49 -6.15 10.98
CA ALA A 314 -7.96 -7.50 11.36
C ALA A 314 -9.07 -7.45 12.42
N GLY A 315 -9.98 -6.49 12.27
CA GLY A 315 -11.08 -6.24 13.20
C GLY A 315 -12.41 -6.01 12.47
N SER A 316 -13.43 -5.61 13.24
CA SER A 316 -14.79 -5.45 12.73
C SER A 316 -14.95 -4.39 11.62
N PHE A 317 -13.94 -3.54 11.41
CA PHE A 317 -13.90 -2.60 10.28
C PHE A 317 -13.85 -3.31 8.92
N SER A 318 -13.33 -4.53 8.87
CA SER A 318 -13.23 -5.33 7.64
C SER A 318 -14.30 -6.41 7.53
N ASN A 319 -15.33 -6.35 8.39
CA ASN A 319 -16.50 -7.20 8.30
C ASN A 319 -17.44 -6.70 7.21
N LEU A 320 -17.88 -7.61 6.35
CA LEU A 320 -18.88 -7.38 5.32
C LEU A 320 -20.09 -8.28 5.53
N LYS A 321 -21.29 -7.71 5.43
CA LYS A 321 -22.52 -8.50 5.40
C LYS A 321 -22.81 -9.02 3.98
N VAL A 322 -23.07 -10.31 3.87
CA VAL A 322 -23.50 -10.98 2.63
C VAL A 322 -24.71 -11.83 2.98
N GLY A 323 -25.91 -11.35 2.63
CA GLY A 323 -27.15 -11.88 3.19
C GLY A 323 -27.16 -11.72 4.71
N GLU A 324 -27.43 -12.81 5.43
CA GLU A 324 -27.46 -12.83 6.90
C GLU A 324 -26.09 -13.11 7.54
N ARG A 325 -25.08 -13.50 6.74
CA ARG A 325 -23.76 -13.88 7.23
C ARG A 325 -22.78 -12.70 7.16
N THR A 326 -21.83 -12.70 8.09
CA THR A 326 -20.73 -11.73 8.14
C THR A 326 -19.44 -12.43 7.75
N TYR A 327 -18.69 -11.82 6.84
CA TYR A 327 -17.42 -12.33 6.33
C TYR A 327 -16.33 -11.27 6.46
N MET A 328 -15.09 -11.70 6.61
CA MET A 328 -13.97 -10.79 6.43
C MET A 328 -13.81 -10.46 4.95
N VAL A 329 -13.51 -9.19 4.65
CA VAL A 329 -13.43 -8.69 3.27
C VAL A 329 -12.48 -9.50 2.39
N TYR A 330 -11.34 -9.95 2.94
CA TYR A 330 -10.37 -10.76 2.22
C TYR A 330 -10.94 -12.09 1.73
N MET A 331 -11.96 -12.64 2.40
CA MET A 331 -12.57 -13.92 2.00
C MET A 331 -13.17 -13.80 0.60
N LEU A 332 -13.64 -12.61 0.18
CA LEU A 332 -14.14 -12.42 -1.18
C LEU A 332 -13.02 -12.52 -2.22
N LEU A 333 -11.82 -12.04 -1.89
CA LEU A 333 -10.65 -12.11 -2.78
C LEU A 333 -10.07 -13.52 -2.80
N ASP A 334 -10.06 -14.23 -1.67
CA ASP A 334 -9.57 -15.61 -1.55
C ASP A 334 -10.32 -16.59 -2.48
N HIS A 335 -11.57 -16.27 -2.86
CA HIS A 335 -12.39 -17.10 -3.78
C HIS A 335 -12.18 -16.79 -5.27
N LEU A 336 -11.37 -15.79 -5.61
CA LEU A 336 -11.11 -15.42 -7.01
C LEU A 336 -10.15 -16.41 -7.66
N LYS A 337 -10.68 -17.30 -8.50
CA LYS A 337 -9.91 -18.35 -9.21
C LYS A 337 -8.76 -17.84 -10.09
N SER A 338 -8.76 -16.55 -10.44
CA SER A 338 -7.71 -15.90 -11.22
C SER A 338 -6.49 -15.50 -10.39
N LEU A 339 -6.56 -15.68 -9.07
CA LEU A 339 -5.52 -15.32 -8.11
C LEU A 339 -5.08 -16.56 -7.33
N GLU A 340 -3.77 -16.71 -7.20
CA GLU A 340 -3.12 -17.67 -6.31
C GLU A 340 -2.73 -16.95 -5.01
N ILE A 341 -3.06 -17.54 -3.85
CA ILE A 341 -2.62 -17.01 -2.55
C ILE A 341 -1.16 -17.41 -2.35
N VAL A 342 -0.26 -16.43 -2.38
CA VAL A 342 1.18 -16.60 -2.11
C VAL A 342 1.48 -16.54 -0.62
N TYR A 343 0.78 -15.66 0.10
CA TYR A 343 0.88 -15.53 1.55
C TYR A 343 -0.45 -15.06 2.12
N GLN A 344 -0.81 -15.58 3.29
CA GLN A 344 -1.95 -15.11 4.04
C GLN A 344 -1.66 -15.14 5.54
N ASP A 345 -2.15 -14.13 6.23
CA ASP A 345 -2.23 -14.07 7.68
C ASP A 345 -3.52 -13.35 8.06
N ASP A 346 -4.36 -13.98 8.87
CA ASP A 346 -5.69 -13.48 9.19
C ASP A 346 -5.66 -12.37 10.24
N ALA A 347 -4.64 -12.34 11.10
CA ALA A 347 -4.52 -11.33 12.14
C ALA A 347 -3.13 -11.32 12.80
N THR A 348 -2.32 -10.33 12.46
CA THR A 348 -1.02 -10.08 13.09
C THR A 348 -0.93 -8.68 13.68
N TRP A 349 -0.20 -8.58 14.79
CA TRP A 349 0.11 -7.32 15.46
C TRP A 349 1.45 -6.77 14.99
N TYR A 350 1.44 -5.61 14.35
CA TYR A 350 2.62 -4.76 14.24
C TYR A 350 2.74 -3.91 15.51
N ARG A 351 3.84 -4.07 16.24
CA ARG A 351 4.13 -3.30 17.45
C ARG A 351 5.30 -2.35 17.19
N CYS A 352 5.04 -1.05 17.31
CA CYS A 352 6.12 -0.07 17.18
C CYS A 352 7.12 -0.25 18.34
N PRO A 353 8.43 -0.40 18.08
CA PRO A 353 9.41 -0.57 19.14
C PRO A 353 9.39 0.60 20.13
N PRO A 354 9.39 0.35 21.46
CA PRO A 354 9.23 1.40 22.47
C PRO A 354 10.46 2.33 22.57
N SER A 355 11.61 1.92 22.02
CA SER A 355 12.82 2.73 21.98
C SER A 355 12.80 3.82 20.90
N LEU A 356 11.81 3.81 20.01
CA LEU A 356 11.69 4.81 18.94
C LEU A 356 11.16 6.13 19.47
N THR A 357 11.70 7.22 18.94
CA THR A 357 11.32 8.58 19.31
C THR A 357 10.56 9.24 18.17
N TYR A 358 9.37 9.75 18.47
CA TYR A 358 8.55 10.55 17.56
C TYR A 358 7.75 11.61 18.35
N PRO A 359 7.41 12.78 17.77
CA PRO A 359 6.67 13.83 18.49
C PRO A 359 5.29 13.41 18.99
N LEU A 360 4.70 12.39 18.39
CA LEU A 360 3.40 11.84 18.75
C LEU A 360 3.52 10.36 19.14
N LYS A 361 2.54 9.88 19.91
CA LYS A 361 2.43 8.47 20.25
C LYS A 361 2.31 7.63 18.96
N LEU A 362 3.24 6.70 18.77
CA LEU A 362 3.16 5.70 17.70
C LEU A 362 2.08 4.67 18.06
N GLU A 363 1.25 4.32 17.08
CA GLU A 363 0.16 3.35 17.27
C GLU A 363 0.59 1.96 16.81
N ASN A 364 0.20 0.95 17.60
CA ASN A 364 0.29 -0.44 17.18
C ASN A 364 -0.87 -0.75 16.24
N MET A 365 -0.67 -1.67 15.31
CA MET A 365 -1.69 -2.00 14.31
C MET A 365 -1.93 -3.49 14.30
N ARG A 366 -3.20 -3.89 14.40
CA ARG A 366 -3.64 -5.26 14.15
C ARG A 366 -4.21 -5.33 12.75
N HIS A 367 -3.61 -6.13 11.89
CA HIS A 367 -3.97 -6.20 10.48
C HIS A 367 -3.94 -7.63 9.96
N PHE A 368 -4.68 -7.89 8.89
CA PHE A 368 -4.52 -9.09 8.10
C PHE A 368 -3.58 -8.78 6.93
N VAL A 369 -2.97 -9.81 6.37
CA VAL A 369 -2.15 -9.72 5.17
C VAL A 369 -2.63 -10.75 4.17
N ARG A 370 -2.72 -10.33 2.91
CA ARG A 370 -2.86 -11.20 1.76
C ARG A 370 -1.89 -10.77 0.68
N ILE A 371 -1.14 -11.73 0.15
CA ILE A 371 -0.35 -11.54 -1.05
C ILE A 371 -0.87 -12.52 -2.07
N TYR A 372 -1.45 -11.99 -3.14
CA TYR A 372 -1.92 -12.77 -4.26
C TYR A 372 -0.96 -12.65 -5.44
N LYS A 373 -0.93 -13.67 -6.28
CA LYS A 373 -0.29 -13.64 -7.60
C LYS A 373 -1.35 -13.87 -8.67
N LYS A 374 -1.35 -13.06 -9.71
CA LYS A 374 -2.22 -13.26 -10.88
C LYS A 374 -1.76 -14.49 -11.65
N LEU A 375 -2.67 -15.43 -11.89
CA LEU A 375 -2.45 -16.62 -12.72
C LEU A 375 -2.38 -16.27 -14.22
#